data_AF-A0A176W7W2-F1
#
_entry.id   AF-A0A176W7W2-F1
#
_cell.length_a   1.000
_cell.length_b   1.000
_cell.length_c   1.000
_cell.angle_alpha   90.00
_cell.angle_beta   90.00
_cell.angle_gamma   90.00
#
_symmetry.space_group_name_H-M   'P 1'
#
loop_
_entity.id
_entity.type
_entity.pdbx_description
1 polymer ?
#
loop_
_entity_poly.entity_id
_entity_poly.type
_entity_poly.pdbx_seq_one_letter_code
_entity_poly.pdbx_strand_id
1 'polypeptide(L)'
;MEVTFNNRPQIILFGDSITQRSFGAGGWGASMVNRYARKCRAWLSSYMNCYDTSPNPPLLVTVFFGANDAALPDRGSRAQHVPLVEYKENLRKIVAHLKEANVKHIILITPPPVDIKGRQAYARATYGEKAEELPERTNEAAGQYAQACETVAQETGVSDGLHFTPEGNMETFEQLEQLLDDPNLTPSLNWEVMPWCYPEYSAIDTENPASSLGALDN
;
A
#
# COMPACT_ATOMS: atom_id res chain seq x y z
N MET A 1 -7.99 -30.36 -1.34
CA MET A 1 -7.04 -29.77 -2.30
C MET A 1 -7.25 -28.28 -2.25
N GLU A 2 -6.33 -27.58 -1.59
CA GLU A 2 -6.27 -26.12 -1.62
C GLU A 2 -5.65 -25.75 -2.97
N VAL A 3 -6.38 -25.01 -3.80
CA VAL A 3 -5.85 -24.49 -5.06
C VAL A 3 -4.77 -23.46 -4.72
N THR A 4 -3.51 -23.85 -4.79
CA THR A 4 -2.39 -22.93 -4.62
C THR A 4 -2.04 -22.28 -5.96
N PHE A 5 -2.27 -20.98 -6.08
CA PHE A 5 -1.90 -20.13 -7.24
C PHE A 5 -0.38 -19.87 -7.32
N ASN A 6 0.41 -20.92 -7.11
CA ASN A 6 1.68 -20.87 -6.36
C ASN A 6 2.88 -20.24 -7.05
N ASN A 7 2.74 -19.55 -8.19
CA ASN A 7 3.88 -18.93 -8.89
C ASN A 7 3.62 -17.51 -9.39
N ARG A 8 2.45 -16.91 -9.13
CA ARG A 8 2.21 -15.54 -9.58
C ARG A 8 2.94 -14.55 -8.68
N PRO A 9 3.78 -13.64 -9.23
CA PRO A 9 4.36 -12.56 -8.44
C PRO A 9 3.28 -11.74 -7.74
N GLN A 10 3.60 -11.19 -6.57
CA GLN A 10 2.63 -10.43 -5.76
C GLN A 10 3.10 -9.01 -5.49
N ILE A 11 2.15 -8.08 -5.55
CA ILE A 11 2.27 -6.70 -5.05
C ILE A 11 1.23 -6.56 -3.94
N ILE A 12 1.62 -6.07 -2.77
CA ILE A 12 0.69 -5.93 -1.65
C ILE A 12 0.61 -4.47 -1.23
N LEU A 13 -0.62 -3.96 -1.19
CA LEU A 13 -0.92 -2.63 -0.71
C LEU A 13 -1.34 -2.76 0.76
N PHE A 14 -0.41 -2.48 1.68
CA PHE A 14 -0.60 -2.59 3.11
C PHE A 14 -0.86 -1.21 3.73
N GLY A 15 -1.97 -1.05 4.43
CA GLY A 15 -2.29 0.23 5.06
C GLY A 15 -3.68 0.28 5.66
N ASP A 16 -4.14 1.50 5.94
CA ASP A 16 -5.41 1.76 6.60
C ASP A 16 -6.60 1.96 5.62
N SER A 17 -7.67 2.60 6.11
CA SER A 17 -8.86 2.96 5.33
C SER A 17 -8.58 3.73 4.04
N ILE A 18 -7.47 4.46 3.93
CA ILE A 18 -7.08 5.18 2.71
C ILE A 18 -6.66 4.18 1.65
N THR A 19 -5.79 3.22 2.01
CA THR A 19 -5.42 2.09 1.15
C THR A 19 -6.62 1.23 0.80
N GLN A 20 -7.54 1.00 1.74
CA GLN A 20 -8.77 0.26 1.43
C GLN A 20 -9.63 0.99 0.38
N ARG A 21 -9.87 2.30 0.58
CA ARG A 21 -10.71 3.10 -0.32
C ARG A 21 -10.07 3.33 -1.69
N SER A 22 -8.76 3.17 -1.82
CA SER A 22 -8.07 3.31 -3.11
C SER A 22 -8.45 2.24 -4.13
N PHE A 23 -9.16 1.19 -3.74
CA PHE A 23 -9.74 0.20 -4.65
C PHE A 23 -11.13 0.62 -5.20
N GLY A 24 -11.65 1.77 -4.77
CA GLY A 24 -12.84 2.38 -5.39
C GLY A 24 -12.58 2.85 -6.82
N ALA A 25 -13.65 3.23 -7.53
CA ALA A 25 -13.56 3.72 -8.90
C ALA A 25 -12.61 4.95 -8.98
N GLY A 26 -11.60 4.87 -9.86
CA GLY A 26 -10.60 5.91 -10.05
C GLY A 26 -9.56 6.03 -8.92
N GLY A 27 -9.53 5.10 -7.96
CA GLY A 27 -8.52 5.08 -6.92
C GLY A 27 -7.21 4.41 -7.36
N TRP A 28 -6.10 4.81 -6.76
CA TRP A 28 -4.76 4.34 -7.13
C TRP A 28 -4.55 2.83 -6.92
N GLY A 29 -5.20 2.22 -5.92
CA GLY A 29 -5.15 0.78 -5.70
C GLY A 29 -5.83 -0.01 -6.82
N ALA A 30 -6.97 0.49 -7.32
CA ALA A 30 -7.62 -0.07 -8.50
C ALA A 30 -6.75 0.11 -9.77
N SER A 31 -6.12 1.28 -9.93
CA SER A 31 -5.19 1.54 -11.04
C SER A 31 -3.99 0.60 -11.01
N MET A 32 -3.41 0.32 -9.84
CA MET A 32 -2.35 -0.68 -9.65
C MET A 32 -2.80 -2.08 -10.08
N VAL A 33 -3.98 -2.53 -9.63
CA VAL A 33 -4.53 -3.84 -10.05
C VAL A 33 -4.72 -3.91 -11.57
N ASN A 34 -5.24 -2.84 -12.17
CA ASN A 34 -5.45 -2.78 -13.61
C ASN A 34 -4.13 -2.78 -14.38
N ARG A 35 -3.13 -2.01 -13.94
CA ARG A 35 -1.82 -1.91 -14.61
C ARG A 35 -1.08 -3.24 -14.66
N TYR A 36 -1.12 -3.99 -13.56
CA TYR A 36 -0.43 -5.28 -13.43
C TYR A 36 -1.31 -6.48 -13.82
N ALA A 37 -2.48 -6.23 -14.43
CA ALA A 37 -3.40 -7.28 -14.83
C ALA A 37 -2.70 -8.32 -15.70
N ARG A 38 -2.89 -9.60 -15.34
CA ARG A 38 -2.27 -10.78 -16.00
C ARG A 38 -0.73 -10.86 -15.92
N LYS A 39 -0.05 -9.99 -15.16
CA LYS A 39 1.42 -10.03 -14.93
C LYS A 39 1.80 -10.24 -13.46
N CYS A 40 0.97 -9.74 -12.54
CA CYS A 40 1.18 -9.86 -11.11
C CYS A 40 -0.18 -9.86 -10.38
N ARG A 41 -0.22 -10.39 -9.16
CA ARG A 41 -1.39 -10.25 -8.26
C ARG A 41 -1.15 -9.05 -7.35
N ALA A 42 -1.81 -7.93 -7.64
CA ALA A 42 -1.88 -6.78 -6.74
C ALA A 42 -3.13 -6.86 -5.85
N TRP A 43 -3.00 -6.65 -4.53
CA TRP A 43 -4.15 -6.74 -3.61
C TRP A 43 -3.94 -5.99 -2.28
N LEU A 44 -5.05 -5.69 -1.60
CA LEU A 44 -5.09 -5.03 -0.30
C LEU A 44 -4.83 -6.01 0.84
N SER A 45 -3.93 -5.69 1.76
CA SER A 45 -3.91 -6.29 3.08
C SER A 45 -4.07 -5.23 4.17
N SER A 46 -4.77 -5.60 5.24
CA SER A 46 -4.84 -4.83 6.49
C SER A 46 -4.20 -5.57 7.67
N TYR A 47 -3.65 -6.78 7.44
CA TYR A 47 -3.05 -7.62 8.48
C TYR A 47 -1.69 -8.15 8.05
N MET A 48 -0.70 -8.05 8.93
CA MET A 48 0.66 -8.50 8.64
C MET A 48 0.78 -10.04 8.53
N ASN A 49 -0.10 -10.80 9.19
CA ASN A 49 -0.02 -12.27 9.20
C ASN A 49 -0.34 -12.95 7.84
N CYS A 50 -0.76 -12.19 6.81
CA CYS A 50 -1.02 -12.78 5.50
C CYS A 50 0.26 -13.11 4.71
N TYR A 51 1.43 -12.64 5.15
CA TYR A 51 2.71 -12.86 4.44
C TYR A 51 3.37 -14.20 4.82
N ASP A 52 3.16 -14.68 6.05
CA ASP A 52 3.79 -15.90 6.60
C ASP A 52 3.31 -17.21 5.96
N THR A 53 2.25 -17.17 5.15
CA THR A 53 1.63 -18.37 4.57
C THR A 53 1.80 -18.49 3.05
N SER A 54 2.38 -17.48 2.39
CA SER A 54 2.64 -17.53 0.95
C SER A 54 3.99 -18.19 0.68
N PRO A 55 4.06 -19.25 -0.14
CA PRO A 55 5.34 -19.89 -0.47
C PRO A 55 6.26 -19.01 -1.32
N ASN A 56 5.74 -17.92 -1.90
CA ASN A 56 6.53 -16.91 -2.59
C ASN A 56 6.45 -15.56 -1.89
N PRO A 57 7.60 -14.94 -1.58
CA PRO A 57 7.62 -13.61 -1.02
C PRO A 57 7.12 -12.57 -2.04
N PRO A 58 6.36 -11.55 -1.61
CA PRO A 58 5.93 -10.47 -2.48
C PRO A 58 7.09 -9.76 -3.16
N LEU A 59 6.90 -9.34 -4.42
CA LEU A 59 7.85 -8.48 -5.12
C LEU A 59 7.87 -7.09 -4.51
N LEU A 60 6.70 -6.57 -4.16
CA LEU A 60 6.54 -5.24 -3.58
C LEU A 60 5.54 -5.28 -2.44
N VAL A 61 5.86 -4.57 -1.36
CA VAL A 61 4.89 -4.17 -0.36
C VAL A 61 4.95 -2.65 -0.16
N THR A 62 3.81 -1.97 -0.36
CA THR A 62 3.67 -0.57 0.06
C THR A 62 3.12 -0.53 1.48
N VAL A 63 3.66 0.30 2.36
CA VAL A 63 3.20 0.48 3.75
C VAL A 63 2.69 1.90 3.92
N PHE A 64 1.39 2.05 4.18
CA PHE A 64 0.74 3.36 4.21
C PHE A 64 -0.11 3.55 5.47
N PHE A 65 0.58 4.01 6.53
CA PHE A 65 0.02 4.31 7.86
C PHE A 65 0.51 5.69 8.35
N GLY A 66 -0.08 6.21 9.42
CA GLY A 66 0.26 7.52 9.99
C GLY A 66 -0.91 8.50 9.97
N ALA A 67 -1.86 8.33 9.05
CA ALA A 67 -3.02 9.23 8.95
C ALA A 67 -3.88 9.14 10.22
N ASN A 68 -4.06 7.92 10.75
CA ASN A 68 -4.82 7.71 11.97
C ASN A 68 -4.00 8.04 13.23
N ASP A 69 -2.74 7.61 13.25
CA ASP A 69 -1.75 7.81 14.30
C ASP A 69 -1.61 9.30 14.67
N ALA A 70 -1.69 10.19 13.67
CA ALA A 70 -1.64 11.64 13.81
C ALA A 70 -2.86 12.30 14.49
N ALA A 71 -3.82 11.51 15.01
CA ALA A 71 -4.86 12.04 15.89
C ALA A 71 -4.22 12.79 17.07
N LEU A 72 -4.83 13.91 17.48
CA LEU A 72 -4.39 14.61 18.69
C LEU A 72 -4.86 13.85 19.95
N PRO A 73 -3.99 13.69 20.97
CA PRO A 73 -4.29 12.89 22.16
C PRO A 73 -5.40 13.48 23.05
N ASP A 74 -5.69 14.77 22.91
CA ASP A 74 -6.67 15.53 23.69
C ASP A 74 -7.95 15.88 22.91
N ARG A 75 -8.23 15.13 21.83
CA ARG A 75 -9.41 15.32 20.95
C ARG A 75 -10.22 14.04 20.75
N GLY A 76 -11.33 14.13 20.04
CA GLY A 76 -12.34 13.07 19.92
C GLY A 76 -11.83 11.74 19.36
N SER A 77 -10.79 11.75 18.54
CA SER A 77 -10.17 10.53 17.99
C SER A 77 -8.90 10.09 18.71
N ARG A 78 -8.71 10.49 19.97
CA ARG A 78 -7.55 10.12 20.78
C ARG A 78 -7.25 8.61 20.83
N ALA A 79 -8.27 7.76 20.65
CA ALA A 79 -8.10 6.31 20.64
C ALA A 79 -7.26 5.81 19.45
N GLN A 80 -7.10 6.61 18.40
CA GLN A 80 -6.25 6.32 17.24
C GLN A 80 -4.85 6.91 17.37
N HIS A 81 -4.60 7.75 18.38
CA HIS A 81 -3.31 8.41 18.56
C HIS A 81 -2.23 7.38 18.89
N VAL A 82 -1.10 7.48 18.19
CA VAL A 82 0.11 6.71 18.49
C VAL A 82 1.26 7.70 18.62
N PRO A 83 1.94 7.81 19.78
CA PRO A 83 3.05 8.75 19.94
C PRO A 83 4.12 8.59 18.85
N LEU A 84 4.69 9.69 18.36
CA LEU A 84 5.67 9.68 17.25
C LEU A 84 6.82 8.67 17.43
N VAL A 85 7.32 8.53 18.66
CA VAL A 85 8.38 7.56 18.99
C VAL A 85 7.91 6.12 18.72
N GLU A 86 6.69 5.79 19.14
CA GLU A 86 6.08 4.48 18.93
C GLU A 86 5.74 4.26 17.45
N TYR A 87 5.22 5.28 16.75
CA TYR A 87 4.97 5.22 15.31
C TYR A 87 6.23 4.86 14.52
N LYS A 88 7.35 5.56 14.77
CA LYS A 88 8.65 5.24 14.12
C LYS A 88 9.07 3.81 14.42
N GLU A 89 8.95 3.37 15.66
CA GLU A 89 9.34 2.03 16.07
C GLU A 89 8.46 0.95 15.42
N ASN A 90 7.16 1.20 15.30
CA ASN A 90 6.24 0.29 14.61
C ASN A 90 6.59 0.19 13.13
N LEU A 91 6.90 1.29 12.44
CA LEU A 91 7.36 1.26 11.05
C LEU A 91 8.65 0.47 10.89
N ARG A 92 9.64 0.65 11.79
CA ARG A 92 10.89 -0.14 11.76
C ARG A 92 10.63 -1.64 11.91
N LYS A 93 9.74 -2.03 12.84
CA LYS A 93 9.34 -3.43 13.02
C LYS A 93 8.66 -4.00 11.79
N ILE A 94 7.77 -3.24 11.15
CA ILE A 94 7.13 -3.65 9.89
C ILE A 94 8.20 -3.86 8.81
N VAL A 95 9.10 -2.90 8.59
CA VAL A 95 10.16 -3.01 7.59
C VAL A 95 11.08 -4.20 7.87
N ALA A 96 11.48 -4.40 9.13
CA ALA A 96 12.31 -5.54 9.53
C ALA A 96 11.62 -6.86 9.20
N HIS A 97 10.34 -7.00 9.57
CA HIS A 97 9.55 -8.20 9.27
C HIS A 97 9.43 -8.46 7.76
N LEU A 98 9.16 -7.43 6.95
CA LEU A 98 9.09 -7.57 5.49
C LEU A 98 10.42 -7.99 4.86
N LYS A 99 11.54 -7.49 5.40
CA LYS A 99 12.90 -7.91 4.98
C LYS A 99 13.19 -9.36 5.37
N GLU A 100 12.82 -9.77 6.58
CA GLU A 100 12.93 -11.17 7.03
C GLU A 100 12.09 -12.11 6.15
N ALA A 101 10.91 -11.65 5.72
CA ALA A 101 10.06 -12.33 4.76
C ALA A 101 10.57 -12.25 3.31
N ASN A 102 11.78 -11.72 3.06
CA ASN A 102 12.43 -11.66 1.74
C ASN A 102 11.62 -10.89 0.67
N VAL A 103 10.82 -9.91 1.10
CA VAL A 103 10.17 -8.95 0.20
C VAL A 103 11.25 -8.19 -0.57
N LYS A 104 11.10 -8.09 -1.89
CA LYS A 104 12.15 -7.50 -2.75
C LYS A 104 12.18 -5.98 -2.68
N HIS A 105 11.00 -5.37 -2.73
CA HIS A 105 10.83 -3.93 -2.72
C HIS A 105 9.87 -3.53 -1.60
N ILE A 106 10.26 -2.56 -0.79
CA ILE A 106 9.43 -2.01 0.28
C ILE A 106 9.36 -0.51 0.04
N ILE A 107 8.13 0.02 -0.01
CA ILE A 107 7.87 1.45 -0.15
C ILE A 107 7.06 1.90 1.05
N LEU A 108 7.61 2.78 1.87
CA LEU A 108 6.82 3.51 2.85
C LEU A 108 6.12 4.65 2.13
N ILE A 109 4.88 4.95 2.49
CA ILE A 109 4.09 6.05 1.93
C ILE A 109 3.75 7.00 3.07
N THR A 110 4.08 8.28 2.94
CA THR A 110 3.81 9.26 3.99
C THR A 110 2.31 9.54 4.14
N PRO A 111 1.79 9.77 5.37
CA PRO A 111 0.41 10.17 5.56
C PRO A 111 0.09 11.50 4.85
N PRO A 112 -1.10 11.63 4.25
CA PRO A 112 -1.47 12.85 3.54
C PRO A 112 -1.77 14.02 4.48
N PRO A 113 -1.71 15.27 3.96
CA PRO A 113 -2.34 16.41 4.61
C PRO A 113 -3.81 16.13 4.91
N VAL A 114 -4.30 16.71 5.99
CA VAL A 114 -5.67 16.56 6.46
C VAL A 114 -6.54 17.65 5.82
N ASP A 115 -7.60 17.24 5.11
CA ASP A 115 -8.69 18.14 4.76
C ASP A 115 -9.51 18.45 6.02
N ILE A 116 -9.08 19.49 6.75
CA ILE A 116 -9.72 19.92 8.00
C ILE A 116 -11.19 20.29 7.77
N LYS A 117 -11.50 20.98 6.67
CA LYS A 117 -12.86 21.43 6.36
C LYS A 117 -13.76 20.24 6.04
N GLY A 118 -13.30 19.34 5.17
CA GLY A 118 -14.03 18.12 4.82
C GLY A 118 -14.26 17.22 6.03
N ARG A 119 -13.24 17.02 6.90
CA ARG A 119 -13.41 16.25 8.13
C ARG A 119 -14.38 16.90 9.11
N GLN A 120 -14.33 18.22 9.29
CA GLN A 120 -15.31 18.92 10.14
C GLN A 120 -16.73 18.82 9.58
N ALA A 121 -16.90 18.97 8.26
CA ALA A 121 -18.20 18.80 7.61
C ALA A 121 -18.73 17.36 7.79
N TYR A 122 -17.87 16.36 7.59
CA TYR A 122 -18.21 14.96 7.84
C TYR A 122 -18.58 14.68 9.30
N ALA A 123 -17.81 15.22 10.26
CA ALA A 123 -18.07 15.07 11.68
C ALA A 123 -19.43 15.68 12.06
N ARG A 124 -19.76 16.88 11.57
CA ARG A 124 -21.07 17.51 11.78
C ARG A 124 -22.20 16.71 11.14
N ALA A 125 -22.01 16.18 9.94
CA ALA A 125 -23.00 15.34 9.27
C ALA A 125 -23.23 14.00 10.01
N THR A 126 -22.19 13.45 10.63
CA THR A 126 -22.24 12.13 11.30
C THR A 126 -22.74 12.23 12.75
N TYR A 127 -22.28 13.25 13.49
CA TYR A 127 -22.49 13.37 14.94
C TYR A 127 -23.40 14.52 15.35
N GLY A 128 -23.80 15.40 14.42
CA GLY A 128 -24.68 16.54 14.69
C GLY A 128 -24.11 17.45 15.78
N GLU A 129 -24.92 17.74 16.79
CA GLU A 129 -24.53 18.57 17.95
C GLU A 129 -23.41 17.96 18.80
N LYS A 130 -23.13 16.65 18.65
CA LYS A 130 -22.02 15.98 19.35
C LYS A 130 -20.69 16.08 18.63
N ALA A 131 -20.65 16.71 17.45
CA ALA A 131 -19.41 16.92 16.73
C ALA A 131 -18.52 17.91 17.50
N GLU A 132 -17.28 17.52 17.76
CA GLU A 132 -16.31 18.42 18.38
C GLU A 132 -16.03 19.63 17.46
N GLU A 133 -15.91 20.81 18.06
CA GLU A 133 -15.58 22.02 17.32
C GLU A 133 -14.11 22.05 16.89
N LEU A 134 -13.22 21.58 17.77
CA LEU A 134 -11.80 21.52 17.50
C LEU A 134 -11.48 20.36 16.57
N PRO A 135 -10.59 20.56 15.59
CA PRO A 135 -10.21 19.49 14.69
C PRO A 135 -9.43 18.41 15.46
N GLU A 136 -9.84 17.16 15.25
CA GLU A 136 -9.21 15.98 15.84
C GLU A 136 -7.80 15.67 15.31
N ARG A 137 -7.41 16.30 14.20
CA ARG A 137 -6.10 16.23 13.54
C ARG A 137 -5.73 17.59 12.97
N THR A 138 -4.45 17.87 12.82
CA THR A 138 -3.95 19.10 12.18
C THR A 138 -2.92 18.76 11.10
N ASN A 139 -2.70 19.68 10.15
CA ASN A 139 -1.64 19.54 9.17
C ASN A 139 -0.24 19.61 9.80
N GLU A 140 -0.09 20.34 10.90
CA GLU A 140 1.16 20.35 11.67
C GLU A 140 1.45 18.96 12.24
N ALA A 141 0.48 18.32 12.90
CA ALA A 141 0.63 16.96 13.41
C ALA A 141 0.90 15.99 12.24
N ALA A 142 0.06 15.99 11.20
CA ALA A 142 0.26 15.11 10.04
C ALA A 142 1.66 15.28 9.40
N GLY A 143 2.16 16.51 9.29
CA GLY A 143 3.51 16.80 8.80
C GLY A 143 4.61 16.19 9.66
N GLN A 144 4.45 16.13 10.99
CA GLN A 144 5.40 15.45 11.87
C GLN A 144 5.45 13.93 11.60
N TYR A 145 4.30 13.30 11.32
CA TYR A 145 4.27 11.86 10.97
C TYR A 145 4.82 11.59 9.58
N ALA A 146 4.57 12.48 8.61
CA ALA A 146 5.21 12.41 7.29
C ALA A 146 6.73 12.45 7.41
N GLN A 147 7.27 13.44 8.13
CA GLN A 147 8.71 13.55 8.37
C GLN A 147 9.28 12.35 9.15
N ALA A 148 8.52 11.81 10.11
CA ALA A 148 8.91 10.62 10.85
C ALA A 148 8.97 9.37 9.95
N CYS A 149 8.03 9.22 9.02
CA CYS A 149 8.00 8.16 8.02
C CYS A 149 9.22 8.24 7.08
N GLU A 150 9.50 9.42 6.52
CA GLU A 150 10.70 9.69 5.70
C GLU A 150 11.99 9.36 6.44
N THR A 151 12.07 9.77 7.71
CA THR A 151 13.25 9.46 8.55
C THR A 151 13.44 7.96 8.70
N VAL A 152 12.37 7.19 8.94
CA VAL A 152 12.46 5.72 9.03
C VAL A 152 12.84 5.10 7.69
N ALA A 153 12.32 5.61 6.58
CA ALA A 153 12.69 5.13 5.25
C ALA A 153 14.19 5.27 5.01
N GLN A 154 14.75 6.45 5.30
CA GLN A 154 16.19 6.72 5.23
C GLN A 154 17.00 5.83 6.19
N GLU A 155 16.61 5.73 7.45
CA GLU A 155 17.28 4.90 8.48
C GLU A 155 17.31 3.42 8.09
N THR A 156 16.27 2.93 7.42
CA THR A 156 16.13 1.51 7.04
C THR A 156 16.54 1.23 5.60
N GLY A 157 16.92 2.25 4.83
CA GLY A 157 17.33 2.11 3.42
C GLY A 157 16.20 1.61 2.51
N VAL A 158 14.95 2.00 2.78
CA VAL A 158 13.79 1.75 1.91
C VAL A 158 13.32 3.08 1.30
N SER A 159 12.51 3.03 0.24
CA SER A 159 11.94 4.24 -0.36
C SER A 159 10.82 4.81 0.52
N ASP A 160 10.78 6.14 0.68
CA ASP A 160 9.67 6.91 1.32
C ASP A 160 8.57 7.32 0.33
N GLY A 161 8.82 7.08 -0.97
CA GLY A 161 7.86 6.75 -2.01
C GLY A 161 6.77 7.74 -2.40
N LEU A 162 6.36 8.69 -1.56
CA LEU A 162 5.25 9.58 -1.88
C LEU A 162 5.02 10.71 -0.87
N HIS A 163 4.76 11.91 -1.38
CA HIS A 163 4.08 12.99 -0.64
C HIS A 163 2.71 13.24 -1.27
N PHE A 164 1.63 13.03 -0.52
CA PHE A 164 0.30 13.41 -1.00
C PHE A 164 0.15 14.93 -1.03
N THR A 165 -0.20 15.45 -2.19
CA THR A 165 -0.64 16.83 -2.39
C THR A 165 -2.18 16.93 -2.23
N PRO A 166 -2.74 18.15 -2.11
CA PRO A 166 -4.19 18.38 -2.14
C PRO A 166 -4.90 17.84 -3.41
N GLU A 167 -4.17 17.60 -4.50
CA GLU A 167 -4.68 17.16 -5.80
C GLU A 167 -5.07 15.66 -5.88
N GLY A 168 -4.71 14.85 -4.86
CA GLY A 168 -5.40 13.58 -4.57
C GLY A 168 -4.87 12.32 -5.27
N ASN A 169 -5.70 11.26 -5.27
CA ASN A 169 -5.35 9.86 -5.60
C ASN A 169 -4.65 9.63 -6.96
N MET A 170 -4.81 10.51 -7.95
CA MET A 170 -4.17 10.33 -9.26
C MET A 170 -2.66 10.57 -9.17
N GLU A 171 -2.25 11.60 -8.43
CA GLU A 171 -0.84 11.97 -8.28
C GLU A 171 -0.07 10.90 -7.48
N THR A 172 -0.73 10.29 -6.50
CA THR A 172 -0.25 9.08 -5.79
C THR A 172 0.12 7.96 -6.73
N PHE A 173 -0.75 7.69 -7.71
CA PHE A 173 -0.51 6.63 -8.66
C PHE A 173 0.67 7.00 -9.57
N GLU A 174 0.70 8.21 -10.13
CA GLU A 174 1.75 8.67 -11.04
C GLU A 174 3.15 8.66 -10.41
N GLN A 175 3.29 9.15 -9.17
CA GLN A 175 4.57 9.09 -8.44
C GLN A 175 4.97 7.63 -8.14
N LEU A 176 4.01 6.78 -7.76
CA LEU A 176 4.27 5.36 -7.58
C LEU A 176 4.70 4.71 -8.91
N GLU A 177 4.08 5.05 -10.04
CA GLU A 177 4.48 4.54 -11.37
C GLU A 177 5.92 4.90 -11.70
N GLN A 178 6.31 6.16 -11.48
CA GLN A 178 7.68 6.60 -11.74
C GLN A 178 8.72 5.81 -10.94
N LEU A 179 8.40 5.46 -9.68
CA LEU A 179 9.26 4.61 -8.85
C LEU A 179 9.30 3.17 -9.38
N LEU A 180 8.16 2.63 -9.81
CA LEU A 180 8.05 1.26 -10.30
C LEU A 180 8.69 1.06 -11.68
N ASP A 181 8.79 2.13 -12.46
CA ASP A 181 9.44 2.15 -13.77
C ASP A 181 10.96 2.36 -13.69
N ASP A 182 11.56 2.55 -12.50
CA ASP A 182 13.00 2.68 -12.33
C ASP A 182 13.72 1.43 -12.87
N PRO A 183 14.56 1.57 -13.92
CA PRO A 183 15.24 0.43 -14.56
C PRO A 183 16.27 -0.26 -13.65
N ASN A 184 16.61 0.34 -12.51
CA ASN A 184 17.55 -0.24 -11.55
C ASN A 184 16.87 -1.19 -10.54
N LEU A 185 15.54 -1.23 -10.48
CA LEU A 185 14.84 -2.16 -9.61
C LEU A 185 15.12 -3.61 -10.02
N THR A 186 15.58 -4.41 -9.06
CA THR A 186 15.86 -5.84 -9.26
C THR A 186 15.12 -6.68 -8.22
N PRO A 187 14.17 -7.56 -8.62
CA PRO A 187 13.66 -7.74 -9.98
C PRO A 187 12.86 -6.52 -10.46
N SER A 188 12.77 -6.33 -11.78
CA SER A 188 12.04 -5.22 -12.38
C SER A 188 10.55 -5.25 -12.00
N LEU A 189 10.01 -4.08 -11.68
CA LEU A 189 8.58 -3.83 -11.50
C LEU A 189 7.97 -3.10 -12.69
N ASN A 190 8.75 -2.74 -13.72
CA ASN A 190 8.24 -2.10 -14.91
C ASN A 190 7.29 -3.06 -15.66
N TRP A 191 6.03 -2.65 -15.74
CA TRP A 191 4.95 -3.50 -16.23
C TRP A 191 5.11 -3.87 -17.71
N GLU A 192 5.81 -3.06 -18.52
CA GLU A 192 6.02 -3.32 -19.94
C GLU A 192 6.89 -4.57 -20.14
N VAL A 193 7.92 -4.72 -19.31
CA VAL A 193 8.90 -5.81 -19.40
C VAL A 193 8.58 -7.01 -18.50
N MET A 194 7.66 -6.86 -17.53
CA MET A 194 7.23 -7.98 -16.70
C MET A 194 6.61 -9.12 -17.54
N PRO A 195 6.95 -10.39 -17.29
CA PRO A 195 6.40 -11.51 -18.04
C PRO A 195 4.89 -11.66 -17.77
N TRP A 196 4.16 -12.16 -18.78
CA TRP A 196 2.78 -12.56 -18.58
C TRP A 196 2.70 -13.80 -17.70
N CYS A 197 1.71 -13.86 -16.81
CA CYS A 197 1.46 -15.02 -15.95
C CYS A 197 1.02 -16.27 -16.72
N TYR A 198 0.51 -16.08 -17.94
CA TYR A 198 -0.01 -17.13 -18.81
C TYR A 198 0.44 -16.86 -20.25
N PRO A 199 0.55 -17.92 -21.08
CA PRO A 199 0.83 -17.75 -22.50
C PRO A 199 -0.25 -16.90 -23.19
N GLU A 200 0.12 -16.35 -24.34
CA GLU A 200 -0.87 -15.81 -25.28
C GLU A 200 -1.77 -16.95 -25.78
N TYR A 201 -3.01 -16.64 -26.17
CA TYR A 201 -3.97 -17.64 -26.63
C TYR A 201 -3.43 -18.47 -27.82
N SER A 202 -2.61 -17.86 -28.69
CA SER A 202 -2.02 -18.51 -29.85
C SER A 202 -1.00 -19.59 -29.49
N ALA A 203 -0.44 -19.51 -28.28
CA ALA A 203 0.54 -20.46 -27.74
C ALA A 203 -0.11 -21.52 -26.84
N ILE A 204 -1.44 -21.53 -26.72
CA ILE A 204 -2.17 -22.58 -26.01
C ILE A 204 -2.30 -23.79 -26.95
N ASP A 205 -1.75 -24.91 -26.52
CA ASP A 205 -2.04 -26.21 -27.09
C ASP A 205 -3.53 -26.53 -26.91
N THR A 206 -4.28 -26.54 -28.00
CA THR A 206 -5.72 -26.79 -28.00
C THR A 206 -6.07 -28.25 -27.71
N GLU A 207 -5.16 -29.18 -27.95
CA GLU A 207 -5.33 -30.60 -27.65
C GLU A 207 -4.99 -30.90 -26.18
N ASN A 208 -4.07 -30.11 -25.59
CA ASN A 208 -3.73 -30.17 -24.17
C ASN A 208 -3.57 -28.78 -23.52
N PRO A 209 -4.67 -28.06 -23.22
CA PRO A 209 -4.57 -26.70 -22.68
C PRO A 209 -3.84 -26.62 -21.33
N ALA A 210 -3.95 -27.67 -20.52
CA ALA A 210 -3.35 -27.73 -19.19
C ALA A 210 -1.81 -27.68 -19.25
N SER A 211 -1.17 -28.31 -20.24
CA SER A 211 0.29 -28.24 -20.38
C SER A 211 0.80 -26.85 -20.78
N SER A 212 -0.07 -26.01 -21.35
CA SER A 212 0.28 -24.65 -21.76
C SER A 212 0.16 -23.63 -20.63
N LEU A 213 -0.67 -23.90 -19.62
CA LEU A 213 -0.98 -22.95 -18.55
C LEU A 213 0.01 -22.99 -17.37
N GLY A 214 1.13 -23.72 -17.51
CA GLY A 214 2.01 -24.07 -16.39
C GLY A 214 1.32 -25.05 -15.44
N ALA A 215 2.06 -25.64 -14.51
CA ALA A 215 1.45 -26.54 -13.53
C ALA A 215 0.37 -25.79 -12.74
N LEU A 216 -0.90 -26.05 -13.08
CA LEU A 216 -2.00 -25.89 -12.14
C LEU A 216 -1.79 -27.03 -11.15
N ASP A 217 -0.94 -26.82 -10.15
CA ASP A 217 -0.72 -27.81 -9.11
C ASP A 217 -2.07 -28.08 -8.43
N ASN A 218 -2.53 -29.33 -8.56
CA ASN A 218 -3.76 -29.86 -7.97
C ASN A 218 -3.75 -29.79 -6.43
#